data_AF-A0A1I0BMD7-F1
#
_entry.id   AF-A0A1I0BMD7-F1
#
_cell.length_a   1.000
_cell.length_b   1.000
_cell.length_c   1.000
_cell.angle_alpha   90.00
_cell.angle_beta   90.00
_cell.angle_gamma   90.00
#
_symmetry.space_group_name_H-M   'P 1'
#
loop_
_entity.id
_entity.type
_entity.pdbx_description
1 polymer ?
#
loop_
_entity_poly.entity_id
_entity_poly.type
_entity_poly.pdbx_seq_one_letter_code
_entity_poly.pdbx_strand_id
1 'polypeptide(L)'
;MGKKLKLKKPKIKVSKYRNLKIGGKYGLILTIVLLLFAISTGISSFFMDDVGDNIEALERRGERAIIIGEMASLTRAKGIRVLDYQREPSSVIINEYEDREASFIELTERISDRMDTPELQELFGQIVENDIELNEIFDELVATVNSSDANQANKFVFRANQKRSETVELLNELQQLVNDERTAAVTAAKESQGFTQLIQLVSFVIAAAIGIALVILVSRMISRNLNKVVEVSNKIADGDLAVEKIDYNGEDEIGMLGESVNRMSENLRNVIQQVSEVSETVTSQSEELTQSANEVKAGTEQVATTMQELATGSETQANSASELSSVMSSFATKVQEANEEGDEAHKQSANVLEMTNEGSQLMKSSTQQMAKIDQIVQEAVQKVKGLDEQSKQISDLVTVIKDVAEQTNLLALNAAIEAARAGEHGKGFAVVADEVRKLAEQVSVSVTDITGIVTSIQSETSNVTESLMAGYKEVEQGSSQIDTTGQTFEKITNAVNRMATSINSVANNMSEIAASSQQMSSSIEEIAAISEESAAGVEQTSASTQQTTSTMEEVAGSSEQLAKLAEQLNGLVRQFKL
;
A
#
# COMPACT_ATOMS: atom_id res chain seq x y z
N MET A 1 75.87 -5.28 -47.55
CA MET A 1 74.56 -4.92 -46.93
C MET A 1 73.99 -6.20 -46.33
N GLY A 2 73.89 -6.49 -45.03
CA GLY A 2 73.83 -5.69 -43.81
C GLY A 2 72.80 -6.37 -42.87
N LYS A 3 72.99 -7.65 -42.53
CA LYS A 3 72.08 -8.44 -41.67
C LYS A 3 72.13 -7.90 -40.23
N LYS A 4 71.09 -7.19 -39.78
CA LYS A 4 70.90 -6.83 -38.36
C LYS A 4 70.33 -8.02 -37.58
N LEU A 5 71.17 -8.65 -36.75
CA LEU A 5 70.72 -9.56 -35.69
C LEU A 5 69.84 -8.78 -34.70
N LYS A 6 68.57 -9.17 -34.56
CA LYS A 6 67.71 -8.75 -33.45
C LYS A 6 68.02 -9.64 -32.24
N LEU A 7 68.78 -9.11 -31.28
CA LEU A 7 68.92 -9.70 -29.93
C LEU A 7 67.54 -9.71 -29.23
N LYS A 8 66.98 -10.90 -28.99
CA LYS A 8 65.86 -11.08 -28.05
C LYS A 8 66.35 -10.75 -26.64
N LYS A 9 65.87 -9.65 -26.06
CA LYS A 9 66.00 -9.39 -24.61
C LYS A 9 65.21 -10.47 -23.85
N PRO A 10 65.76 -11.09 -22.80
CA PRO A 10 64.98 -12.00 -21.96
C PRO A 10 63.94 -11.17 -21.20
N LYS A 11 62.64 -11.38 -21.51
CA LYS A 11 61.55 -10.95 -20.62
C LYS A 11 61.59 -11.86 -19.39
N ILE A 12 62.29 -11.43 -18.34
CA ILE A 12 62.11 -11.99 -17.00
C ILE A 12 60.60 -11.90 -16.69
N LYS A 13 59.97 -13.02 -16.28
CA LYS A 13 58.53 -13.07 -15.99
C LYS A 13 58.21 -12.17 -14.78
N VAL A 14 57.94 -10.89 -15.03
CA VAL A 14 57.50 -9.90 -14.03
C VAL A 14 56.12 -10.25 -13.43
N SER A 15 55.37 -11.18 -14.03
CA SER A 15 54.04 -11.57 -13.56
C SER A 15 54.05 -12.23 -12.16
N LYS A 16 55.07 -13.02 -11.83
CA LYS A 16 55.14 -13.67 -10.50
C LYS A 16 55.42 -12.69 -9.36
N TYR A 17 56.05 -11.54 -9.64
CA TYR A 17 56.38 -10.56 -8.60
C TYR A 17 55.17 -9.72 -8.19
N ARG A 18 54.26 -9.44 -9.14
CA ARG A 18 53.04 -8.66 -8.88
C ARG A 18 52.11 -9.33 -7.87
N ASN A 19 52.03 -10.66 -7.93
CA ASN A 19 51.11 -11.47 -7.12
C ASN A 19 51.69 -11.87 -5.75
N LEU A 20 52.90 -11.42 -5.42
CA LEU A 20 53.43 -11.58 -4.07
C LEU A 20 52.75 -10.60 -3.13
N LYS A 21 52.33 -11.10 -1.97
CA LYS A 21 51.91 -10.29 -0.83
C LYS A 21 52.92 -9.18 -0.54
N ILE A 22 52.46 -8.04 -0.03
CA ILE A 22 53.35 -6.91 0.34
C ILE A 22 54.48 -7.39 1.25
N GLY A 23 54.17 -8.21 2.27
CA GLY A 23 55.18 -8.84 3.13
C GLY A 23 56.14 -9.77 2.38
N GLY A 24 55.64 -10.52 1.39
CA GLY A 24 56.46 -11.39 0.53
C GLY A 24 57.41 -10.62 -0.39
N LYS A 25 57.02 -9.42 -0.85
CA LYS A 25 57.87 -8.52 -1.65
C LYS A 25 59.05 -8.01 -0.83
N TYR A 26 58.80 -7.51 0.39
CA TYR A 26 59.88 -7.08 1.29
C TYR A 26 60.74 -8.26 1.77
N GLY A 27 60.14 -9.43 2.02
CA GLY A 27 60.88 -10.66 2.35
C GLY A 27 61.86 -11.07 1.24
N LEU A 28 61.47 -10.99 -0.02
CA LEU A 28 62.37 -11.29 -1.15
C LEU A 28 63.55 -10.31 -1.25
N ILE A 29 63.32 -9.01 -1.00
CA ILE A 29 64.39 -8.00 -0.95
C ILE A 29 65.36 -8.34 0.18
N LEU A 30 64.85 -8.65 1.37
CA LEU A 30 65.68 -9.01 2.52
C LEU A 30 66.56 -10.23 2.22
N THR A 31 66.00 -11.28 1.60
CA THR A 31 66.76 -12.47 1.20
C THR A 31 67.86 -12.14 0.17
N ILE A 32 67.58 -11.28 -0.80
CA ILE A 32 68.57 -10.84 -1.80
C ILE A 32 69.71 -10.06 -1.12
N VAL A 33 69.38 -9.15 -0.21
CA VAL A 33 70.37 -8.36 0.53
C VAL A 33 71.24 -9.25 1.41
N LEU A 34 70.64 -10.20 2.14
CA LEU A 34 71.38 -11.18 2.96
C LEU A 34 72.31 -12.06 2.11
N LEU A 35 71.87 -12.50 0.93
CA LEU A 35 72.72 -13.24 -0.01
C LEU A 35 73.91 -12.40 -0.50
N LEU A 36 73.69 -11.12 -0.81
CA LEU A 36 74.77 -10.21 -1.22
C LEU A 36 75.80 -10.00 -0.10
N PHE A 37 75.35 -9.88 1.15
CA PHE A 37 76.25 -9.83 2.31
C PHE A 37 77.02 -11.13 2.53
N ALA A 38 76.37 -12.28 2.37
CA ALA A 38 77.04 -13.58 2.47
C ALA A 38 78.14 -13.75 1.39
N ILE A 39 77.85 -13.34 0.15
CA ILE A 39 78.83 -13.35 -0.95
C ILE A 39 80.01 -12.40 -0.65
N SER A 40 79.73 -11.17 -0.20
CA SER A 40 80.77 -10.20 0.18
C SER A 40 81.67 -10.73 1.31
N THR A 41 81.07 -11.37 2.32
CA THR A 41 81.80 -11.98 3.45
C THR A 41 82.68 -13.14 2.99
N GLY A 42 82.17 -13.99 2.08
CA GLY A 42 82.94 -15.08 1.48
C GLY A 42 84.15 -14.59 0.67
N ILE A 43 83.96 -13.54 -0.15
CA ILE A 43 85.06 -12.90 -0.89
C ILE A 43 86.11 -12.33 0.06
N SER A 44 85.68 -11.63 1.13
CA SER A 44 86.60 -11.05 2.11
C SER A 44 87.42 -12.10 2.88
N SER A 45 86.83 -13.27 3.15
CA SER A 45 87.52 -14.36 3.86
C SER A 45 88.63 -14.96 2.98
N PHE A 46 88.36 -15.16 1.69
CA PHE A 46 89.34 -15.68 0.73
C PHE A 46 90.60 -14.80 0.61
N PHE A 47 90.45 -13.46 0.64
CA PHE A 47 91.59 -12.54 0.58
C PHE A 47 92.36 -12.41 1.91
N MET A 48 91.75 -12.77 3.05
CA MET A 48 92.44 -12.72 4.34
C MET A 48 93.46 -13.85 4.48
N ASP A 49 93.22 -15.01 3.84
CA ASP A 49 94.19 -16.12 3.83
C ASP A 49 95.51 -15.70 3.15
N ASP A 50 95.46 -14.92 2.06
CA ASP A 50 96.64 -14.38 1.35
C ASP A 50 97.49 -13.42 2.22
N VAL A 51 96.84 -12.68 3.12
CA VAL A 51 97.54 -11.84 4.11
C VAL A 51 98.25 -12.69 5.17
N GLY A 52 97.65 -13.83 5.55
CA GLY A 52 98.24 -14.79 6.48
C GLY A 52 99.58 -15.35 5.98
N ASP A 53 99.63 -15.81 4.74
CA ASP A 53 100.84 -16.38 4.12
C ASP A 53 101.99 -15.35 4.05
N ASN A 54 101.67 -14.08 3.80
CA ASN A 54 102.66 -12.99 3.75
C ASN A 54 103.24 -12.63 5.12
N ILE A 55 102.47 -12.81 6.21
CA ILE A 55 102.96 -12.58 7.59
C ILE A 55 103.91 -13.70 8.02
N GLU A 56 103.63 -14.95 7.66
CA GLU A 56 104.49 -16.11 8.01
C GLU A 56 105.85 -16.05 7.27
N ALA A 57 105.89 -15.46 6.07
CA ALA A 57 107.13 -15.15 5.36
C ALA A 57 107.96 -14.05 6.08
N LEU A 58 107.31 -13.07 6.71
CA LEU A 58 107.99 -11.99 7.44
C LEU A 58 108.72 -12.52 8.68
N GLU A 59 108.09 -13.43 9.43
CA GLU A 59 108.64 -14.00 10.66
C GLU A 59 109.93 -14.79 10.40
N ARG A 60 109.93 -15.64 9.36
CA ARG A 60 111.11 -16.41 8.91
C ARG A 60 112.30 -15.52 8.54
N ARG A 61 112.06 -14.41 7.84
CA ARG A 61 113.12 -13.48 7.41
C ARG A 61 113.70 -12.66 8.56
N GLY A 62 112.88 -12.34 9.56
CA GLY A 62 113.31 -11.61 10.77
C GLY A 62 114.31 -12.40 11.62
N GLU A 63 114.11 -13.71 11.78
CA GLU A 63 114.98 -14.57 12.59
C GLU A 63 116.40 -14.67 12.00
N ARG A 64 116.54 -14.69 10.67
CA ARG A 64 117.84 -14.73 9.97
C ARG A 64 118.71 -13.52 10.29
N ALA A 65 118.14 -12.31 10.25
CA ALA A 65 118.88 -11.07 10.48
C ALA A 65 119.45 -10.98 11.90
N ILE A 66 118.78 -11.58 12.88
CA ILE A 66 119.21 -11.65 14.28
C ILE A 66 120.43 -12.58 14.40
N ILE A 67 120.34 -13.80 13.87
CA ILE A 67 121.41 -14.80 13.95
C ILE A 67 122.70 -14.31 13.26
N ILE A 68 122.59 -13.70 12.07
CA ILE A 68 123.75 -13.13 11.36
C ILE A 68 124.42 -12.02 12.20
N GLY A 69 123.61 -11.20 12.90
CA GLY A 69 124.12 -10.19 13.81
C GLY A 69 124.90 -10.77 15.00
N GLU A 70 124.44 -11.90 15.55
CA GLU A 70 125.16 -12.63 16.60
C GLU A 70 126.46 -13.24 16.09
N MET A 71 126.48 -13.83 14.89
CA MET A 71 127.70 -14.33 14.25
C MET A 71 128.76 -13.22 14.10
N ALA A 72 128.36 -12.03 13.63
CA ALA A 72 129.27 -10.87 13.52
C ALA A 72 129.87 -10.46 14.87
N SER A 73 129.07 -10.57 15.94
CA SER A 73 129.52 -10.30 17.32
C SER A 73 130.56 -11.33 17.78
N LEU A 74 130.31 -12.61 17.53
CA LEU A 74 131.22 -13.71 17.87
C LEU A 74 132.55 -13.60 17.14
N THR A 75 132.55 -13.33 15.83
CA THR A 75 133.79 -13.13 15.06
C THR A 75 134.61 -11.95 15.59
N ARG A 76 133.98 -10.83 15.95
CA ARG A 76 134.68 -9.71 16.59
C ARG A 76 135.30 -10.14 17.92
N ALA A 77 134.56 -10.89 18.73
CA ALA A 77 135.03 -11.39 20.02
C ALA A 77 136.20 -12.39 19.88
N LYS A 78 136.15 -13.30 18.90
CA LYS A 78 137.27 -14.20 18.53
C LYS A 78 138.54 -13.41 18.23
N GLY A 79 138.44 -12.39 17.38
CA GLY A 79 139.58 -11.56 17.03
C GLY A 79 140.19 -10.77 18.21
N ILE A 80 139.38 -10.39 19.21
CA ILE A 80 139.90 -9.81 20.46
C ILE A 80 140.72 -10.85 21.23
N ARG A 81 140.24 -12.10 21.31
CA ARG A 81 140.97 -13.18 21.99
C ARG A 81 142.29 -13.55 21.31
N VAL A 82 142.37 -13.46 19.99
CA VAL A 82 143.65 -13.55 19.25
C VAL A 82 144.67 -12.52 19.76
N LEU A 83 144.25 -11.26 19.94
CA LEU A 83 145.10 -10.17 20.43
C LEU A 83 145.48 -10.36 21.90
N ASP A 84 144.52 -10.78 22.73
CA ASP A 84 144.74 -11.03 24.15
C ASP A 84 145.75 -12.16 24.37
N TYR A 85 145.62 -13.27 23.62
CA TYR A 85 146.50 -14.43 23.73
C TYR A 85 147.97 -14.09 23.43
N GLN A 86 148.21 -13.19 22.46
CA GLN A 86 149.56 -12.75 22.13
C GLN A 86 150.22 -11.97 23.28
N ARG A 87 149.44 -11.16 24.02
CA ARG A 87 149.95 -10.32 25.10
C ARG A 87 150.17 -11.10 26.39
N GLU A 88 149.25 -12.00 26.70
CA GLU A 88 149.26 -12.79 27.93
C GLU A 88 148.85 -14.23 27.61
N PRO A 89 149.80 -15.09 27.19
CA PRO A 89 149.48 -16.46 26.80
C PRO A 89 148.91 -17.25 27.99
N SER A 90 147.65 -17.68 27.91
CA SER A 90 146.99 -18.46 28.96
C SER A 90 145.99 -19.46 28.39
N SER A 91 145.83 -20.60 29.07
CA SER A 91 144.84 -21.62 28.70
C SER A 91 143.39 -21.13 28.83
N VAL A 92 143.14 -20.08 29.64
CA VAL A 92 141.80 -19.49 29.77
C VAL A 92 141.37 -18.82 28.47
N ILE A 93 142.27 -18.10 27.80
CA ILE A 93 141.96 -17.39 26.54
C ILE A 93 141.72 -18.39 25.40
N ILE A 94 142.42 -19.54 25.40
CA ILE A 94 142.17 -20.63 24.45
C ILE A 94 140.74 -21.15 24.61
N ASN A 95 140.35 -21.54 25.83
CA ASN A 95 138.99 -22.04 26.09
C ASN A 95 137.92 -21.01 25.71
N GLU A 96 138.13 -19.72 26.00
CA GLU A 96 137.17 -18.67 25.62
C GLU A 96 137.08 -18.46 24.10
N TYR A 97 138.15 -18.73 23.35
CA TYR A 97 138.14 -18.73 21.90
C TYR A 97 137.38 -19.95 21.37
N GLU A 98 137.70 -21.14 21.88
CA GLU A 98 137.03 -22.40 21.53
C GLU A 98 135.52 -22.36 21.83
N ASP A 99 135.10 -21.77 22.96
CA ASP A 99 133.67 -21.57 23.28
C ASP A 99 132.97 -20.69 22.24
N ARG A 100 133.66 -19.68 21.70
CA ARG A 100 133.12 -18.78 20.66
C ARG A 100 133.10 -19.45 19.32
N GLU A 101 134.07 -20.30 19.04
CA GLU A 101 134.08 -21.17 17.88
C GLU A 101 132.90 -22.13 17.90
N ALA A 102 132.68 -22.84 19.01
CA ALA A 102 131.52 -23.71 19.19
C ALA A 102 130.20 -22.94 19.00
N SER A 103 130.09 -21.75 19.57
CA SER A 103 128.90 -20.89 19.41
C SER A 103 128.70 -20.43 17.95
N PHE A 104 129.79 -20.13 17.24
CA PHE A 104 129.72 -19.71 15.84
C PHE A 104 129.29 -20.87 14.94
N ILE A 105 129.76 -22.09 15.22
CA ILE A 105 129.36 -23.32 14.53
C ILE A 105 127.87 -23.61 14.78
N GLU A 106 127.39 -23.49 16.03
CA GLU A 106 125.97 -23.69 16.34
C GLU A 106 125.06 -22.71 15.56
N LEU A 107 125.44 -21.43 15.52
CA LEU A 107 124.70 -20.44 14.73
C LEU A 107 124.77 -20.72 13.23
N THR A 108 125.91 -21.25 12.76
CA THR A 108 126.09 -21.67 11.36
C THR A 108 125.11 -22.79 11.01
N GLU A 109 125.01 -23.85 11.83
CA GLU A 109 124.08 -24.96 11.62
C GLU A 109 122.62 -24.50 11.64
N ARG A 110 122.24 -23.60 12.56
CA ARG A 110 120.86 -23.11 12.69
C ARG A 110 120.36 -22.32 11.47
N ILE A 111 121.28 -21.70 10.73
CA ILE A 111 120.93 -20.78 9.64
C ILE A 111 121.33 -21.28 8.25
N SER A 112 122.14 -22.35 8.15
CA SER A 112 122.63 -22.88 6.87
C SER A 112 121.49 -23.22 5.90
N ASP A 113 120.44 -23.91 6.38
CA ASP A 113 119.26 -24.30 5.58
C ASP A 113 118.31 -23.13 5.28
N ARG A 114 118.63 -21.91 5.75
CA ARG A 114 117.77 -20.73 5.63
C ARG A 114 118.37 -19.65 4.71
N MET A 115 119.46 -19.95 4.03
CA MET A 115 120.01 -19.12 2.95
C MET A 115 119.32 -19.51 1.64
N ASP A 116 118.16 -18.88 1.37
CA ASP A 116 117.26 -19.30 0.29
C ASP A 116 117.71 -18.87 -1.12
N THR A 117 118.63 -17.90 -1.20
CA THR A 117 119.10 -17.35 -2.47
C THR A 117 120.55 -17.74 -2.74
N PRO A 118 120.95 -17.91 -4.01
CA PRO A 118 122.33 -18.23 -4.37
C PRO A 118 123.34 -17.21 -3.81
N GLU A 119 122.97 -15.93 -3.78
CA GLU A 119 123.81 -14.84 -3.27
C GLU A 119 124.01 -14.92 -1.75
N LEU A 120 122.96 -15.25 -0.99
CA LEU A 120 123.06 -15.48 0.46
C LEU A 120 123.91 -16.73 0.77
N GLN A 121 123.76 -17.80 -0.02
CA GLN A 121 124.53 -19.04 0.15
C GLN A 121 126.01 -18.82 -0.12
N GLU A 122 126.35 -18.04 -1.15
CA GLU A 122 127.74 -17.72 -1.50
C GLU A 122 128.43 -16.90 -0.40
N LEU A 123 127.81 -15.80 0.06
CA LEU A 123 128.35 -14.99 1.16
C LEU A 123 128.50 -15.81 2.44
N PHE A 124 127.48 -16.60 2.78
CA PHE A 124 127.50 -17.45 3.96
C PHE A 124 128.62 -18.50 3.89
N GLY A 125 128.85 -19.11 2.73
CA GLY A 125 129.96 -20.02 2.49
C GLY A 125 131.33 -19.37 2.74
N GLN A 126 131.54 -18.16 2.22
CA GLN A 126 132.79 -17.41 2.44
C GLN A 126 133.01 -17.01 3.91
N ILE A 127 131.93 -16.70 4.64
CA ILE A 127 131.98 -16.39 6.07
C ILE A 127 132.42 -17.62 6.87
N VAL A 128 131.84 -18.79 6.56
CA VAL A 128 132.20 -20.05 7.22
C VAL A 128 133.64 -20.44 6.90
N GLU A 129 134.07 -20.32 5.64
CA GLU A 129 135.44 -20.59 5.23
C GLU A 129 136.45 -19.66 5.92
N ASN A 130 136.14 -18.36 6.01
CA ASN A 130 137.00 -17.42 6.72
C ASN A 130 137.04 -17.66 8.24
N ASP A 131 135.95 -18.13 8.87
CA ASP A 131 135.97 -18.50 10.28
C ASP A 131 136.83 -19.74 10.53
N ILE A 132 136.77 -20.74 9.65
CA ILE A 132 137.65 -21.92 9.69
C ILE A 132 139.11 -21.48 9.59
N GLU A 133 139.46 -20.66 8.58
CA GLU A 133 140.82 -20.13 8.43
C GLU A 133 141.25 -19.29 9.65
N LEU A 134 140.34 -18.53 10.25
CA LEU A 134 140.63 -17.74 11.45
C LEU A 134 140.99 -18.64 12.64
N ASN A 135 140.30 -19.78 12.79
CA ASN A 135 140.57 -20.76 13.84
C ASN A 135 141.90 -21.46 13.60
N GLU A 136 142.20 -21.88 12.36
CA GLU A 136 143.50 -22.44 11.99
C GLU A 136 144.66 -21.45 12.29
N ILE A 137 144.48 -20.16 11.98
CA ILE A 137 145.50 -19.14 12.29
C ILE A 137 145.67 -18.99 13.82
N PHE A 138 144.60 -19.13 14.59
CA PHE A 138 144.68 -19.08 16.05
C PHE A 138 145.43 -20.29 16.61
N ASP A 139 145.18 -21.49 16.10
CA ASP A 139 145.93 -22.70 16.48
C ASP A 139 147.42 -22.58 16.14
N GLU A 140 147.75 -22.05 14.96
CA GLU A 140 149.13 -21.75 14.56
C GLU A 140 149.79 -20.70 15.48
N LEU A 141 149.02 -19.68 15.90
CA LEU A 141 149.47 -18.68 16.87
C LEU A 141 149.76 -19.33 18.23
N VAL A 142 148.87 -20.19 18.72
CA VAL A 142 149.02 -20.94 19.98
C VAL A 142 150.29 -21.80 19.96
N ALA A 143 150.52 -22.53 18.87
CA ALA A 143 151.73 -23.34 18.69
C ALA A 143 153.02 -22.49 18.67
N THR A 144 152.96 -21.32 18.01
CA THR A 144 154.14 -20.47 17.80
C THR A 144 154.57 -19.69 19.04
N VAL A 145 153.62 -19.13 19.79
CA VAL A 145 153.90 -18.41 21.04
C VAL A 145 154.59 -19.33 22.07
N ASN A 146 154.23 -20.61 22.09
CA ASN A 146 154.89 -21.63 22.92
C ASN A 146 156.37 -21.88 22.54
N SER A 147 156.77 -21.57 21.31
CA SER A 147 158.16 -21.70 20.82
C SER A 147 159.03 -20.43 21.00
N SER A 148 158.48 -19.37 21.61
CA SER A 148 159.15 -18.09 21.91
C SER A 148 159.62 -17.24 20.70
N ASP A 149 159.08 -17.46 19.49
CA ASP A 149 159.35 -16.62 18.30
C ASP A 149 158.33 -15.47 18.17
N ALA A 150 158.68 -14.31 18.74
CA ALA A 150 157.81 -13.12 18.77
C ALA A 150 157.54 -12.49 17.39
N ASN A 151 158.39 -12.72 16.38
CA ASN A 151 158.19 -12.14 15.05
C ASN A 151 157.17 -12.93 14.22
N GLN A 152 157.15 -14.26 14.34
CA GLN A 152 156.11 -15.06 13.70
C GLN A 152 154.74 -14.84 14.35
N ALA A 153 154.65 -14.77 15.69
CA ALA A 153 153.37 -14.54 16.38
C ALA A 153 152.67 -13.25 15.91
N ASN A 154 153.42 -12.17 15.67
CA ASN A 154 152.87 -10.92 15.12
C ASN A 154 152.28 -11.09 13.72
N LYS A 155 152.85 -11.96 12.87
CA LYS A 155 152.31 -12.23 11.53
C LYS A 155 150.97 -12.96 11.61
N PHE A 156 150.83 -13.94 12.51
CA PHE A 156 149.55 -14.63 12.70
C PHE A 156 148.48 -13.72 13.27
N VAL A 157 148.80 -12.86 14.24
CA VAL A 157 147.83 -11.87 14.76
C VAL A 157 147.39 -10.89 13.68
N PHE A 158 148.30 -10.46 12.79
CA PHE A 158 147.93 -9.61 11.66
C PHE A 158 147.00 -10.35 10.68
N ARG A 159 147.33 -11.59 10.29
CA ARG A 159 146.50 -12.43 9.41
C ARG A 159 145.13 -12.72 10.01
N ALA A 160 145.07 -13.06 11.30
CA ALA A 160 143.81 -13.28 12.00
C ALA A 160 142.97 -12.00 12.10
N ASN A 161 143.59 -10.85 12.35
CA ASN A 161 142.85 -9.57 12.32
C ASN A 161 142.32 -9.22 10.92
N GLN A 162 143.09 -9.54 9.88
CA GLN A 162 142.63 -9.38 8.50
C GLN A 162 141.43 -10.29 8.21
N LYS A 163 141.53 -11.59 8.48
CA LYS A 163 140.44 -12.56 8.27
C LYS A 163 139.21 -12.23 9.11
N ARG A 164 139.39 -11.82 10.38
CA ARG A 164 138.31 -11.28 11.23
C ARG A 164 137.64 -10.06 10.58
N SER A 165 138.41 -9.15 10.00
CA SER A 165 137.87 -7.95 9.34
C SER A 165 137.06 -8.32 8.11
N GLU A 166 137.60 -9.17 7.24
CA GLU A 166 136.94 -9.69 6.04
C GLU A 166 135.63 -10.43 6.40
N THR A 167 135.67 -11.32 7.39
CA THR A 167 134.49 -12.06 7.86
C THR A 167 133.42 -11.14 8.43
N VAL A 168 133.80 -10.10 9.18
CA VAL A 168 132.84 -9.13 9.72
C VAL A 168 132.23 -8.26 8.62
N GLU A 169 132.99 -7.93 7.58
CA GLU A 169 132.49 -7.19 6.42
C GLU A 169 131.46 -8.03 5.65
N LEU A 170 131.78 -9.30 5.37
CA LEU A 170 130.85 -10.24 4.75
C LEU A 170 129.60 -10.46 5.62
N LEU A 171 129.75 -10.59 6.94
CA LEU A 171 128.59 -10.73 7.85
C LEU A 171 127.71 -9.48 7.87
N ASN A 172 128.29 -8.27 7.76
CA ASN A 172 127.51 -7.03 7.63
C ASN A 172 126.77 -6.98 6.28
N GLU A 173 127.41 -7.39 5.20
CA GLU A 173 126.80 -7.44 3.86
C GLU A 173 125.65 -8.48 3.82
N LEU A 174 125.88 -9.67 4.39
CA LEU A 174 124.85 -10.70 4.54
C LEU A 174 123.67 -10.19 5.39
N GLN A 175 123.96 -9.48 6.49
CA GLN A 175 122.93 -8.88 7.32
C GLN A 175 122.12 -7.80 6.57
N GLN A 176 122.76 -7.04 5.70
CA GLN A 176 122.09 -6.01 4.89
C GLN A 176 121.14 -6.66 3.87
N LEU A 177 121.59 -7.66 3.12
CA LEU A 177 120.76 -8.41 2.16
C LEU A 177 119.52 -9.02 2.82
N VAL A 178 119.67 -9.68 3.97
CA VAL A 178 118.54 -10.27 4.69
C VAL A 178 117.57 -9.21 5.21
N ASN A 179 118.06 -8.04 5.63
CA ASN A 179 117.21 -6.92 6.04
C ASN A 179 116.44 -6.30 4.88
N ASP A 180 117.02 -6.23 3.69
CA ASP A 180 116.35 -5.75 2.47
C ASP A 180 115.24 -6.73 2.06
N GLU A 181 115.49 -8.04 2.09
CA GLU A 181 114.44 -9.06 1.87
C GLU A 181 113.31 -8.98 2.89
N ARG A 182 113.62 -8.70 4.17
CA ARG A 182 112.60 -8.50 5.21
C ARG A 182 111.75 -7.27 4.94
N THR A 183 112.37 -6.16 4.54
CA THR A 183 111.68 -4.90 4.25
C THR A 183 110.75 -5.02 3.04
N ALA A 184 111.17 -5.76 2.01
CA ALA A 184 110.32 -6.09 0.87
C ALA A 184 109.08 -6.91 1.29
N ALA A 185 109.23 -7.91 2.17
CA ALA A 185 108.12 -8.70 2.70
C ALA A 185 107.13 -7.88 3.54
N VAL A 186 107.61 -6.96 4.38
CA VAL A 186 106.74 -6.02 5.14
C VAL A 186 105.88 -5.18 4.19
N THR A 187 106.47 -4.73 3.08
CA THR A 187 105.78 -3.87 2.11
C THR A 187 104.70 -4.66 1.38
N ALA A 188 104.99 -5.88 0.92
CA ALA A 188 104.02 -6.76 0.28
C ALA A 188 102.83 -7.10 1.20
N ALA A 189 103.08 -7.41 2.48
CA ALA A 189 102.02 -7.70 3.46
C ALA A 189 101.10 -6.49 3.69
N LYS A 190 101.65 -5.27 3.78
CA LYS A 190 100.86 -4.04 3.92
C LYS A 190 100.02 -3.73 2.69
N GLU A 191 100.54 -3.97 1.48
CA GLU A 191 99.78 -3.79 0.24
C GLU A 191 98.63 -4.78 0.11
N SER A 192 98.85 -6.07 0.41
CA SER A 192 97.78 -7.08 0.40
C SER A 192 96.69 -6.77 1.45
N GLN A 193 97.07 -6.31 2.64
CA GLN A 193 96.13 -5.86 3.67
C GLN A 193 95.28 -4.66 3.20
N GLY A 194 95.90 -3.66 2.58
CA GLY A 194 95.19 -2.48 2.06
C GLY A 194 94.21 -2.81 0.94
N PHE A 195 94.60 -3.71 0.03
CA PHE A 195 93.75 -4.17 -1.07
C PHE A 195 92.51 -4.93 -0.56
N THR A 196 92.69 -5.81 0.44
CA THR A 196 91.60 -6.56 1.07
C THR A 196 90.57 -5.65 1.75
N GLN A 197 91.04 -4.63 2.49
CA GLN A 197 90.16 -3.64 3.12
C GLN A 197 89.35 -2.82 2.09
N LEU A 198 89.96 -2.47 0.95
CA LEU A 198 89.28 -1.74 -0.12
C LEU A 198 88.16 -2.57 -0.77
N ILE A 199 88.41 -3.84 -1.08
CA ILE A 199 87.40 -4.75 -1.65
C ILE A 199 86.23 -4.96 -0.69
N GLN A 200 86.49 -5.11 0.61
CA GLN A 200 85.45 -5.23 1.62
C GLN A 200 84.57 -3.98 1.67
N LEU A 201 85.17 -2.78 1.66
CA LEU A 201 84.43 -1.51 1.65
C LEU A 201 83.57 -1.36 0.37
N VAL A 202 84.14 -1.65 -0.80
CA VAL A 202 83.44 -1.51 -2.08
C VAL A 202 82.27 -2.50 -2.19
N SER A 203 82.48 -3.77 -1.81
CA SER A 203 81.42 -4.79 -1.84
C SER A 203 80.28 -4.47 -0.86
N PHE A 204 80.59 -3.93 0.32
CA PHE A 204 79.60 -3.43 1.27
C PHE A 204 78.76 -2.29 0.68
N VAL A 205 79.40 -1.28 0.09
CA VAL A 205 78.72 -0.13 -0.53
C VAL A 205 77.81 -0.56 -1.68
N ILE A 206 78.26 -1.49 -2.52
CA ILE A 206 77.46 -2.03 -3.64
C ILE A 206 76.23 -2.79 -3.12
N ALA A 207 76.40 -3.66 -2.11
CA ALA A 207 75.29 -4.40 -1.51
C ALA A 207 74.25 -3.46 -0.90
N ALA A 208 74.69 -2.42 -0.19
CA ALA A 208 73.82 -1.39 0.38
C ALA A 208 73.09 -0.59 -0.71
N ALA A 209 73.79 -0.18 -1.77
CA ALA A 209 73.19 0.58 -2.88
C ALA A 209 72.11 -0.23 -3.62
N ILE A 210 72.36 -1.52 -3.87
CA ILE A 210 71.37 -2.42 -4.50
C ILE A 210 70.17 -2.63 -3.58
N GLY A 211 70.39 -2.83 -2.28
CA GLY A 211 69.32 -2.96 -1.28
C GLY A 211 68.41 -1.73 -1.24
N ILE A 212 69.00 -0.54 -1.15
CA ILE A 212 68.28 0.75 -1.14
C ILE A 212 67.50 0.93 -2.45
N ALA A 213 68.11 0.67 -3.60
CA ALA A 213 67.45 0.79 -4.90
C ALA A 213 66.23 -0.14 -5.01
N LEU A 214 66.35 -1.39 -4.58
CA LEU A 214 65.25 -2.36 -4.58
C LEU A 214 64.10 -1.93 -3.65
N VAL A 215 64.42 -1.45 -2.44
CA VAL A 215 63.41 -0.93 -1.50
C VAL A 215 62.66 0.26 -2.11
N ILE A 216 63.37 1.22 -2.70
CA ILE A 216 62.75 2.41 -3.33
C ILE A 216 61.83 2.00 -4.49
N LEU A 217 62.28 1.10 -5.38
CA LEU A 217 61.49 0.66 -6.54
C LEU A 217 60.20 -0.04 -6.13
N VAL A 218 60.28 -0.93 -5.13
CA VAL A 218 59.14 -1.71 -4.64
C VAL A 218 58.18 -0.83 -3.85
N SER A 219 58.71 0.05 -2.99
CA SER A 219 57.91 1.04 -2.25
C SER A 219 57.16 1.98 -3.21
N ARG A 220 57.81 2.47 -4.28
CA ARG A 220 57.16 3.29 -5.31
C ARG A 220 56.06 2.53 -6.04
N MET A 221 56.28 1.26 -6.37
CA MET A 221 55.29 0.43 -7.07
C MET A 221 54.04 0.19 -6.20
N ILE A 222 54.23 -0.11 -4.92
CA ILE A 222 53.15 -0.29 -3.93
C ILE A 222 52.40 1.03 -3.75
N SER A 223 53.13 2.10 -3.41
CA SER A 223 52.54 3.42 -3.11
C SER A 223 51.72 3.96 -4.29
N ARG A 224 52.20 3.78 -5.53
CA ARG A 224 51.48 4.23 -6.72
C ARG A 224 50.12 3.55 -6.89
N ASN A 225 50.03 2.23 -6.68
CA ASN A 225 48.77 1.51 -6.83
C ASN A 225 47.85 1.69 -5.62
N LEU A 226 48.41 1.77 -4.41
CA LEU A 226 47.65 2.08 -3.21
C LEU A 226 47.02 3.48 -3.29
N ASN A 227 47.77 4.48 -3.79
CA ASN A 227 47.25 5.84 -3.97
C ASN A 227 46.08 5.89 -4.97
N LYS A 228 46.05 5.03 -6.00
CA LYS A 228 44.88 4.93 -6.88
C LYS A 228 43.64 4.42 -6.14
N VAL A 229 43.81 3.42 -5.28
CA VAL A 229 42.72 2.90 -4.44
C VAL A 229 42.22 4.01 -3.50
N VAL A 230 43.13 4.76 -2.88
CA VAL A 230 42.80 5.90 -2.00
C VAL A 230 42.07 6.99 -2.79
N GLU A 231 42.53 7.34 -3.98
CA GLU A 231 41.89 8.36 -4.83
C GLU A 231 40.46 7.97 -5.19
N VAL A 232 40.24 6.73 -5.65
CA VAL A 232 38.89 6.23 -5.97
C VAL A 232 38.02 6.15 -4.72
N SER A 233 38.57 5.73 -3.59
CA SER A 233 37.83 5.68 -2.31
C SER A 233 37.41 7.08 -1.84
N ASN A 234 38.28 8.09 -1.99
CA ASN A 234 37.94 9.47 -1.68
C ASN A 234 36.85 10.01 -2.60
N LYS A 235 36.93 9.72 -3.91
CA LYS A 235 35.86 10.10 -4.85
C LYS A 235 34.51 9.47 -4.47
N ILE A 236 34.49 8.19 -4.10
CA ILE A 236 33.28 7.50 -3.60
C ILE A 236 32.78 8.17 -2.31
N ALA A 237 33.68 8.52 -1.38
CA ALA A 237 33.32 9.21 -0.14
C ALA A 237 32.75 10.62 -0.38
N ASP A 238 33.23 11.31 -1.42
CA ASP A 238 32.71 12.61 -1.87
C ASP A 238 31.41 12.49 -2.70
N GLY A 239 30.87 11.28 -2.85
CA GLY A 239 29.63 11.00 -3.58
C GLY A 239 29.79 10.75 -5.08
N ASP A 240 31.01 10.69 -5.62
CA ASP A 240 31.25 10.35 -7.02
C ASP A 240 31.36 8.83 -7.21
N LEU A 241 30.27 8.21 -7.68
CA LEU A 241 30.15 6.79 -8.00
C LEU A 241 30.33 6.52 -9.51
N ALA A 242 30.54 7.56 -10.32
CA ALA A 242 30.82 7.48 -11.76
C ALA A 242 32.30 7.20 -12.06
N VAL A 243 33.07 6.85 -11.03
CA VAL A 243 34.51 6.60 -11.10
C VAL A 243 34.85 5.35 -11.89
N GLU A 244 35.94 5.42 -12.66
CA GLU A 244 36.48 4.26 -13.35
C GLU A 244 36.90 3.16 -12.35
N LYS A 245 36.61 1.90 -12.70
CA LYS A 245 37.02 0.74 -11.91
C LYS A 245 38.54 0.72 -11.74
N ILE A 246 38.99 0.37 -10.54
CA ILE A 246 40.42 0.21 -10.24
C ILE A 246 40.96 -0.96 -11.07
N ASP A 247 41.66 -0.66 -12.17
CA ASP A 247 42.32 -1.65 -13.03
C ASP A 247 43.71 -2.03 -12.48
N TYR A 248 43.70 -2.90 -11.47
CA TYR A 248 44.91 -3.53 -10.95
C TYR A 248 44.72 -5.05 -10.83
N ASN A 249 45.21 -5.77 -11.85
CA ASN A 249 45.11 -7.23 -11.97
C ASN A 249 46.19 -7.99 -11.17
N GLY A 250 46.49 -7.55 -9.95
CA GLY A 250 47.38 -8.28 -9.04
C GLY A 250 46.60 -9.15 -8.06
N GLU A 251 47.15 -10.31 -7.70
CA GLU A 251 46.54 -11.20 -6.68
C GLU A 251 47.03 -10.88 -5.25
N ASP A 252 47.66 -9.73 -5.05
CA ASP A 252 48.13 -9.28 -3.74
C ASP A 252 47.06 -8.47 -2.99
N GLU A 253 47.38 -7.98 -1.80
CA GLU A 253 46.44 -7.25 -0.94
C GLU A 253 45.88 -5.98 -1.62
N ILE A 254 46.63 -5.37 -2.55
CA ILE A 254 46.18 -4.17 -3.28
C ILE A 254 45.09 -4.55 -4.29
N GLY A 255 45.20 -5.72 -4.94
CA GLY A 255 44.18 -6.22 -5.85
C GLY A 255 42.91 -6.64 -5.14
N MET A 256 43.03 -7.36 -4.02
CA MET A 256 41.88 -7.70 -3.17
C MET A 256 41.15 -6.45 -2.68
N LEU A 257 41.90 -5.41 -2.29
CA LEU A 257 41.32 -4.13 -1.86
C LEU A 257 40.66 -3.39 -3.03
N GLY A 258 41.31 -3.34 -4.20
CA GLY A 258 40.75 -2.72 -5.41
C GLY A 258 39.45 -3.39 -5.86
N GLU A 259 39.39 -4.72 -5.86
CA GLU A 259 38.18 -5.48 -6.17
C GLU A 259 37.06 -5.22 -5.15
N SER A 260 37.41 -5.18 -3.85
CA SER A 260 36.45 -4.87 -2.78
C SER A 260 35.88 -3.46 -2.90
N VAL A 261 36.71 -2.46 -3.24
CA VAL A 261 36.28 -1.08 -3.48
C VAL A 261 35.41 -0.98 -4.74
N ASN A 262 35.77 -1.67 -5.83
CA ASN A 262 34.94 -1.72 -7.04
C ASN A 262 33.55 -2.30 -6.73
N ARG A 263 33.49 -3.42 -5.99
CA ARG A 263 32.21 -4.04 -5.59
C ARG A 263 31.40 -3.13 -4.67
N MET A 264 32.05 -2.41 -3.75
CA MET A 264 31.40 -1.42 -2.88
C MET A 264 30.80 -0.28 -3.71
N SER A 265 31.55 0.29 -4.66
CA SER A 265 31.07 1.34 -5.56
C SER A 265 29.87 0.89 -6.38
N GLU A 266 29.90 -0.33 -6.92
CA GLU A 266 28.81 -0.90 -7.72
C GLU A 266 27.56 -1.14 -6.87
N ASN A 267 27.71 -1.68 -5.66
CA ASN A 267 26.59 -1.85 -4.74
C ASN A 267 25.98 -0.51 -4.31
N LEU A 268 26.81 0.50 -3.99
CA LEU A 268 26.33 1.84 -3.66
C LEU A 268 25.58 2.46 -4.84
N ARG A 269 26.12 2.35 -6.06
CA ARG A 269 25.47 2.83 -7.28
C ARG A 269 24.08 2.21 -7.46
N ASN A 270 23.97 0.89 -7.27
CA ASN A 270 22.69 0.17 -7.36
C ASN A 270 21.69 0.62 -6.28
N VAL A 271 22.15 0.78 -5.04
CA VAL A 271 21.30 1.28 -3.94
C VAL A 271 20.80 2.69 -4.22
N ILE A 272 21.68 3.61 -4.64
CA ILE A 272 21.31 4.99 -4.96
C ILE A 272 20.33 5.04 -6.13
N GLN A 273 20.54 4.22 -7.17
CA GLN A 273 19.61 4.13 -8.29
C GLN A 273 18.22 3.61 -7.88
N GLN A 274 18.16 2.54 -7.07
CA GLN A 274 16.90 2.01 -6.53
C GLN A 274 16.19 3.02 -5.62
N VAL A 275 16.91 3.72 -4.76
CA VAL A 275 16.32 4.76 -3.90
C VAL A 275 15.76 5.90 -4.74
N SER A 276 16.44 6.30 -5.83
CA SER A 276 15.91 7.31 -6.76
C SER A 276 14.59 6.89 -7.39
N GLU A 277 14.53 5.66 -7.93
CA GLU A 277 13.34 5.11 -8.59
C GLU A 277 12.16 4.94 -7.62
N VAL A 278 12.43 4.42 -6.42
CA VAL A 278 11.41 4.31 -5.35
C VAL A 278 10.92 5.69 -4.93
N SER A 279 11.81 6.67 -4.78
CA SER A 279 11.44 8.03 -4.39
C SER A 279 10.53 8.68 -5.44
N GLU A 280 10.86 8.55 -6.73
CA GLU A 280 10.03 9.05 -7.84
C GLU A 280 8.65 8.38 -7.86
N THR A 281 8.60 7.06 -7.64
CA THR A 281 7.34 6.31 -7.51
C THR A 281 6.50 6.80 -6.33
N VAL A 282 7.12 7.01 -5.17
CA VAL A 282 6.42 7.51 -3.96
C VAL A 282 5.87 8.92 -4.20
N THR A 283 6.64 9.81 -4.85
CA THR A 283 6.14 11.14 -5.23
C THR A 283 4.90 11.03 -6.12
N SER A 284 4.98 10.26 -7.20
CA SER A 284 3.86 10.09 -8.14
C SER A 284 2.61 9.49 -7.47
N GLN A 285 2.78 8.44 -6.66
CA GLN A 285 1.65 7.81 -5.94
C GLN A 285 1.05 8.74 -4.88
N SER A 286 1.87 9.58 -4.26
CA SER A 286 1.39 10.56 -3.28
C SER A 286 0.57 11.67 -3.93
N GLU A 287 0.97 12.12 -5.12
CA GLU A 287 0.17 13.07 -5.92
C GLU A 287 -1.17 12.44 -6.33
N GLU A 288 -1.17 11.19 -6.80
CA GLU A 288 -2.38 10.44 -7.17
C GLU A 288 -3.31 10.22 -5.97
N LEU A 289 -2.76 9.89 -4.79
CA LEU A 289 -3.52 9.80 -3.54
C LEU A 289 -4.13 11.13 -3.14
N THR A 290 -3.39 12.23 -3.28
CA THR A 290 -3.89 13.59 -3.00
C THR A 290 -5.06 13.92 -3.92
N GLN A 291 -4.94 13.63 -5.22
CA GLN A 291 -6.03 13.80 -6.16
C GLN A 291 -7.25 12.94 -5.79
N SER A 292 -7.04 11.64 -5.52
CA SER A 292 -8.11 10.71 -5.15
C SER A 292 -8.84 11.15 -3.88
N ALA A 293 -8.11 11.63 -2.87
CA ALA A 293 -8.68 12.16 -1.65
C ALA A 293 -9.54 13.41 -1.90
N ASN A 294 -9.08 14.31 -2.78
CA ASN A 294 -9.85 15.49 -3.19
C ASN A 294 -11.12 15.12 -3.97
N GLU A 295 -11.06 14.11 -4.85
CA GLU A 295 -12.22 13.60 -5.58
C GLU A 295 -13.24 12.97 -4.63
N VAL A 296 -12.80 12.16 -3.66
CA VAL A 296 -13.70 11.61 -2.63
C VAL A 296 -14.30 12.73 -1.79
N LYS A 297 -13.53 13.75 -1.42
CA LYS A 297 -14.02 14.93 -0.69
C LYS A 297 -15.15 15.63 -1.45
N ALA A 298 -14.95 15.93 -2.73
CA ALA A 298 -15.98 16.53 -3.57
C ALA A 298 -17.24 15.63 -3.69
N GLY A 299 -17.04 14.31 -3.84
CA GLY A 299 -18.13 13.34 -3.81
C GLY A 299 -18.92 13.36 -2.50
N THR A 300 -18.24 13.45 -1.35
CA THR A 300 -18.89 13.57 -0.04
C THR A 300 -19.64 14.88 0.14
N GLU A 301 -19.17 16.00 -0.40
CA GLU A 301 -19.90 17.28 -0.38
C GLU A 301 -21.23 17.17 -1.16
N GLN A 302 -21.22 16.46 -2.28
CA GLN A 302 -22.44 16.16 -3.03
C GLN A 302 -23.38 15.26 -2.22
N VAL A 303 -22.88 14.20 -1.59
CA VAL A 303 -23.67 13.34 -0.70
C VAL A 303 -24.29 14.17 0.43
N ALA A 304 -23.54 15.05 1.09
CA ALA A 304 -24.05 15.92 2.14
C ALA A 304 -25.21 16.81 1.64
N THR A 305 -25.09 17.35 0.42
CA THR A 305 -26.17 18.13 -0.21
C THR A 305 -27.41 17.27 -0.44
N THR A 306 -27.26 16.05 -0.98
CA THR A 306 -28.37 15.11 -1.15
C THR A 306 -29.01 14.73 0.19
N MET A 307 -28.21 14.55 1.25
CA MET A 307 -28.74 14.25 2.59
C MET A 307 -29.54 15.43 3.15
N GLN A 308 -29.14 16.68 2.89
CA GLN A 308 -29.90 17.87 3.30
C GLN A 308 -31.26 17.96 2.57
N GLU A 309 -31.29 17.66 1.28
CA GLU A 309 -32.54 17.56 0.51
C GLU A 309 -33.44 16.44 1.05
N LEU A 310 -32.85 15.28 1.36
CA LEU A 310 -33.57 14.14 1.92
C LEU A 310 -34.14 14.43 3.31
N ALA A 311 -33.39 15.12 4.18
CA ALA A 311 -33.88 15.59 5.48
C ALA A 311 -35.14 16.45 5.32
N THR A 312 -35.07 17.44 4.42
CA THR A 312 -36.18 18.35 4.13
C THR A 312 -37.38 17.58 3.55
N GLY A 313 -37.12 16.59 2.70
CA GLY A 313 -38.13 15.68 2.15
C GLY A 313 -38.82 14.84 3.24
N SER A 314 -38.05 14.23 4.14
CA SER A 314 -38.57 13.43 5.26
C SER A 314 -39.39 14.28 6.24
N GLU A 315 -38.94 15.50 6.57
CA GLU A 315 -39.70 16.42 7.41
C GLU A 315 -41.03 16.82 6.75
N THR A 316 -41.00 17.13 5.45
CA THR A 316 -42.22 17.43 4.69
C THR A 316 -43.18 16.25 4.65
N GLN A 317 -42.66 15.02 4.52
CA GLN A 317 -43.45 13.80 4.51
C GLN A 317 -44.10 13.53 5.87
N ALA A 318 -43.36 13.71 6.98
CA ALA A 318 -43.90 13.59 8.33
C ALA A 318 -45.03 14.61 8.59
N ASN A 319 -44.82 15.87 8.18
CA ASN A 319 -45.84 16.91 8.29
C ASN A 319 -47.10 16.57 7.46
N SER A 320 -46.91 16.09 6.23
CA SER A 320 -48.01 15.67 5.35
C SER A 320 -48.78 14.48 5.93
N ALA A 321 -48.09 13.52 6.54
CA ALA A 321 -48.73 12.38 7.21
C ALA A 321 -49.56 12.83 8.42
N SER A 322 -49.04 13.77 9.22
CA SER A 322 -49.79 14.37 10.34
C SER A 322 -51.07 15.08 9.86
N GLU A 323 -50.99 15.86 8.80
CA GLU A 323 -52.16 16.51 8.19
C GLU A 323 -53.17 15.49 7.65
N LEU A 324 -52.70 14.47 6.93
CA LEU A 324 -53.55 13.39 6.42
C LEU A 324 -54.25 12.61 7.54
N SER A 325 -53.58 12.40 8.68
CA SER A 325 -54.17 11.77 9.86
C SER A 325 -55.33 12.60 10.41
N SER A 326 -55.15 13.93 10.52
CA SER A 326 -56.23 14.84 10.91
C SER A 326 -57.39 14.82 9.92
N VAL A 327 -57.11 14.79 8.62
CA VAL A 327 -58.15 14.70 7.57
C VAL A 327 -58.89 13.36 7.66
N MET A 328 -58.18 12.25 7.90
CA MET A 328 -58.80 10.93 8.08
C MET A 328 -59.68 10.85 9.32
N SER A 329 -59.29 11.47 10.43
CA SER A 329 -60.14 11.56 11.63
C SER A 329 -61.47 12.29 11.33
N SER A 330 -61.39 13.40 10.60
CA SER A 330 -62.57 14.14 10.14
C SER A 330 -63.42 13.30 9.17
N PHE A 331 -62.77 12.59 8.24
CA PHE A 331 -63.44 11.70 7.29
C PHE A 331 -64.18 10.55 7.99
N ALA A 332 -63.56 9.89 8.97
CA ALA A 332 -64.19 8.85 9.76
C ALA A 332 -65.43 9.37 10.51
N THR A 333 -65.35 10.59 11.05
CA THR A 333 -66.49 11.26 11.68
C THR A 333 -67.64 11.50 10.68
N LYS A 334 -67.32 11.95 9.46
CA LYS A 334 -68.34 12.15 8.40
C LYS A 334 -68.99 10.86 7.94
N VAL A 335 -68.24 9.75 7.90
CA VAL A 335 -68.76 8.42 7.59
C VAL A 335 -69.72 7.94 8.68
N GLN A 336 -69.36 8.15 9.95
CA GLN A 336 -70.21 7.87 11.11
C GLN A 336 -71.54 8.65 11.02
N GLU A 337 -71.47 9.97 10.80
CA GLU A 337 -72.65 10.84 10.63
C GLU A 337 -73.55 10.36 9.48
N ALA A 338 -72.98 10.03 8.31
CA ALA A 338 -73.75 9.54 7.17
C ALA A 338 -74.45 8.19 7.45
N ASN A 339 -73.83 7.33 8.28
CA ASN A 339 -74.42 6.07 8.69
C ASN A 339 -75.61 6.28 9.64
N GLU A 340 -75.50 7.23 10.58
CA GLU A 340 -76.58 7.64 11.48
C GLU A 340 -77.76 8.27 10.72
N GLU A 341 -77.48 9.15 9.75
CA GLU A 341 -78.50 9.73 8.85
C GLU A 341 -79.18 8.64 8.00
N GLY A 342 -78.42 7.65 7.54
CA GLY A 342 -78.94 6.50 6.81
C GLY A 342 -79.91 5.64 7.65
N ASP A 343 -79.57 5.36 8.90
CA ASP A 343 -80.44 4.63 9.83
C ASP A 343 -81.73 5.39 10.14
N GLU A 344 -81.66 6.71 10.31
CA GLU A 344 -82.85 7.56 10.49
C GLU A 344 -83.72 7.55 9.23
N ALA A 345 -83.12 7.68 8.03
CA ALA A 345 -83.87 7.59 6.77
C ALA A 345 -84.56 6.22 6.61
N HIS A 346 -83.92 5.14 7.07
CA HIS A 346 -84.51 3.79 7.06
C HIS A 346 -85.76 3.73 7.96
N LYS A 347 -85.67 4.24 9.20
CA LYS A 347 -86.80 4.32 10.14
C LYS A 347 -87.95 5.15 9.58
N GLN A 348 -87.67 6.32 9.02
CA GLN A 348 -88.70 7.17 8.41
C GLN A 348 -89.36 6.49 7.21
N SER A 349 -88.59 5.79 6.37
CA SER A 349 -89.13 5.03 5.24
C SER A 349 -90.06 3.90 5.70
N ALA A 350 -89.73 3.21 6.80
CA ALA A 350 -90.59 2.19 7.40
C ALA A 350 -91.93 2.78 7.88
N ASN A 351 -91.91 3.93 8.54
CA ASN A 351 -93.14 4.64 8.96
C ASN A 351 -94.01 5.04 7.76
N VAL A 352 -93.39 5.56 6.68
CA VAL A 352 -94.14 5.91 5.46
C VAL A 352 -94.74 4.67 4.81
N LEU A 353 -94.04 3.54 4.82
CA LEU A 353 -94.57 2.27 4.30
C LEU A 353 -95.80 1.81 5.07
N GLU A 354 -95.78 1.90 6.40
CA GLU A 354 -96.92 1.60 7.27
C GLU A 354 -98.13 2.49 6.94
N MET A 355 -97.95 3.82 6.92
CA MET A 355 -99.02 4.76 6.57
C MET A 355 -99.59 4.52 5.17
N THR A 356 -98.74 4.13 4.21
CA THR A 356 -99.17 3.84 2.84
C THR A 356 -100.00 2.56 2.77
N ASN A 357 -99.62 1.52 3.53
CA ASN A 357 -100.38 0.28 3.64
C ASN A 357 -101.74 0.51 4.30
N GLU A 358 -101.79 1.30 5.37
CA GLU A 358 -103.06 1.72 5.99
C GLU A 358 -103.94 2.50 5.01
N GLY A 359 -103.37 3.47 4.28
CA GLY A 359 -104.07 4.23 3.24
C GLY A 359 -104.63 3.34 2.13
N SER A 360 -103.86 2.36 1.65
CA SER A 360 -104.30 1.37 0.67
C SER A 360 -105.49 0.53 1.18
N GLN A 361 -105.43 0.09 2.44
CA GLN A 361 -106.51 -0.68 3.07
C GLN A 361 -107.80 0.16 3.25
N LEU A 362 -107.66 1.45 3.61
CA LEU A 362 -108.79 2.38 3.69
C LEU A 362 -109.42 2.57 2.31
N MET A 363 -108.63 2.77 1.25
CA MET A 363 -109.16 2.87 -0.12
C MET A 363 -109.90 1.62 -0.55
N LYS A 364 -109.37 0.42 -0.26
CA LYS A 364 -110.07 -0.84 -0.53
C LYS A 364 -111.43 -0.91 0.16
N SER A 365 -111.51 -0.42 1.40
CA SER A 365 -112.77 -0.33 2.15
C SER A 365 -113.71 0.70 1.54
N SER A 366 -113.20 1.84 1.07
CA SER A 366 -113.98 2.86 0.35
C SER A 366 -114.53 2.33 -0.98
N THR A 367 -113.76 1.54 -1.74
CA THR A 367 -114.24 0.88 -2.97
C THR A 367 -115.40 -0.06 -2.69
N GLN A 368 -115.30 -0.88 -1.63
CA GLN A 368 -116.38 -1.76 -1.20
C GLN A 368 -117.64 -0.98 -0.79
N GLN A 369 -117.46 0.14 -0.09
CA GLN A 369 -118.57 0.99 0.31
C GLN A 369 -119.25 1.65 -0.90
N MET A 370 -118.48 2.11 -1.90
CA MET A 370 -119.04 2.67 -3.13
C MET A 370 -119.80 1.61 -3.95
N ALA A 371 -119.30 0.38 -4.04
CA ALA A 371 -120.02 -0.72 -4.68
C ALA A 371 -121.38 -1.00 -4.00
N LYS A 372 -121.44 -0.86 -2.67
CA LYS A 372 -122.70 -0.98 -1.91
C LYS A 372 -123.64 0.20 -2.18
N ILE A 373 -123.12 1.42 -2.27
CA ILE A 373 -123.92 2.61 -2.60
C ILE A 373 -124.46 2.50 -4.02
N ASP A 374 -123.63 2.08 -4.98
CA ASP A 374 -124.00 1.82 -6.37
C ASP A 374 -125.20 0.85 -6.46
N GLN A 375 -125.12 -0.28 -5.75
CA GLN A 375 -126.22 -1.24 -5.67
C GLN A 375 -127.51 -0.61 -5.08
N ILE A 376 -127.40 0.16 -3.98
CA ILE A 376 -128.56 0.82 -3.35
C ILE A 376 -129.22 1.82 -4.30
N VAL A 377 -128.42 2.62 -5.03
CA VAL A 377 -128.94 3.59 -6.00
C VAL A 377 -129.58 2.88 -7.19
N GLN A 378 -128.98 1.79 -7.69
CA GLN A 378 -129.54 0.98 -8.77
C GLN A 378 -130.89 0.37 -8.38
N GLU A 379 -131.00 -0.17 -7.16
CA GLU A 379 -132.27 -0.69 -6.61
C GLU A 379 -133.32 0.42 -6.46
N ALA A 380 -132.91 1.63 -6.04
CA ALA A 380 -133.80 2.78 -5.93
C ALA A 380 -134.34 3.21 -7.31
N VAL A 381 -133.49 3.30 -8.33
CA VAL A 381 -133.88 3.58 -9.72
C VAL A 381 -134.90 2.55 -10.21
N GLN A 382 -134.70 1.26 -9.91
CA GLN A 382 -135.62 0.20 -10.31
C GLN A 382 -136.99 0.30 -9.63
N LYS A 383 -137.03 0.64 -8.33
CA LYS A 383 -138.28 0.84 -7.58
C LYS A 383 -139.06 2.05 -8.11
N VAL A 384 -138.38 3.15 -8.41
CA VAL A 384 -139.00 4.37 -8.96
C VAL A 384 -139.56 4.11 -10.36
N LYS A 385 -138.85 3.36 -11.21
CA LYS A 385 -139.41 2.88 -12.51
C LYS A 385 -140.66 2.03 -12.32
N GLY A 386 -140.71 1.20 -11.29
CA GLY A 386 -141.91 0.43 -10.95
C GLY A 386 -143.10 1.34 -10.58
N LEU A 387 -142.84 2.40 -9.81
CA LEU A 387 -143.85 3.40 -9.43
C LEU A 387 -144.36 4.20 -10.65
N ASP A 388 -143.48 4.54 -11.58
CA ASP A 388 -143.83 5.21 -12.85
C ASP A 388 -144.81 4.37 -13.68
N GLU A 389 -144.51 3.08 -13.85
CA GLU A 389 -145.37 2.13 -14.56
C GLU A 389 -146.72 1.95 -13.85
N GLN A 390 -146.72 1.81 -12.52
CA GLN A 390 -147.97 1.75 -11.74
C GLN A 390 -148.81 3.02 -11.87
N SER A 391 -148.17 4.19 -11.87
CA SER A 391 -148.86 5.48 -12.04
C SER A 391 -149.48 5.61 -13.43
N LYS A 392 -148.79 5.09 -14.46
CA LYS A 392 -149.33 4.99 -15.83
C LYS A 392 -150.55 4.07 -15.90
N GLN A 393 -150.51 2.90 -15.26
CA GLN A 393 -151.66 2.01 -15.17
C GLN A 393 -152.86 2.65 -14.46
N ILE A 394 -152.61 3.45 -13.40
CA ILE A 394 -153.66 4.21 -12.73
C ILE A 394 -154.23 5.28 -13.69
N SER A 395 -153.39 6.00 -14.43
CA SER A 395 -153.84 6.99 -15.43
C SER A 395 -154.77 6.36 -16.49
N ASP A 396 -154.42 5.17 -16.97
CA ASP A 396 -155.25 4.42 -17.92
C ASP A 396 -156.61 4.03 -17.29
N LEU A 397 -156.59 3.54 -16.04
CA LEU A 397 -157.81 3.19 -15.30
C LEU A 397 -158.71 4.42 -15.07
N VAL A 398 -158.12 5.55 -14.69
CA VAL A 398 -158.82 6.82 -14.43
C VAL A 398 -159.48 7.33 -15.72
N THR A 399 -158.84 7.15 -16.87
CA THR A 399 -159.43 7.44 -18.20
C THR A 399 -160.65 6.57 -18.47
N VAL A 400 -160.57 5.26 -18.21
CA VAL A 400 -161.72 4.35 -18.35
C VAL A 400 -162.86 4.74 -17.40
N ILE A 401 -162.57 5.13 -16.16
CA ILE A 401 -163.60 5.59 -15.20
C ILE A 401 -164.24 6.89 -15.68
N LYS A 402 -163.45 7.81 -16.27
CA LYS A 402 -163.97 9.03 -16.90
C LYS A 402 -164.99 8.71 -17.99
N ASP A 403 -164.63 7.80 -18.89
CA ASP A 403 -165.48 7.37 -20.00
C ASP A 403 -166.77 6.72 -19.49
N VAL A 404 -166.68 5.89 -18.44
CA VAL A 404 -167.85 5.29 -17.77
C VAL A 404 -168.72 6.35 -17.11
N ALA A 405 -168.13 7.34 -16.43
CA ALA A 405 -168.88 8.44 -15.81
C ALA A 405 -169.59 9.30 -16.87
N GLU A 406 -168.93 9.61 -17.99
CA GLU A 406 -169.52 10.36 -19.10
C GLU A 406 -170.64 9.57 -19.79
N GLN A 407 -170.44 8.27 -20.05
CA GLN A 407 -171.50 7.39 -20.55
C GLN A 407 -172.68 7.29 -19.58
N THR A 408 -172.41 7.18 -18.27
CA THR A 408 -173.46 7.11 -17.24
C THR A 408 -174.23 8.42 -17.15
N ASN A 409 -173.54 9.56 -17.25
CA ASN A 409 -174.16 10.88 -17.31
C ASN A 409 -175.08 11.02 -18.54
N LEU A 410 -174.64 10.51 -19.69
CA LEU A 410 -175.39 10.55 -20.96
C LEU A 410 -176.59 9.59 -20.94
N LEU A 411 -176.45 8.40 -20.37
CA LEU A 411 -177.53 7.44 -20.11
C LEU A 411 -178.56 8.01 -19.11
N ALA A 412 -178.09 8.62 -18.03
CA ALA A 412 -178.93 9.25 -17.02
C ALA A 412 -179.67 10.48 -17.58
N LEU A 413 -179.03 11.28 -18.43
CA LEU A 413 -179.66 12.39 -19.15
C LEU A 413 -180.76 11.89 -20.09
N ASN A 414 -180.49 10.84 -20.88
CA ASN A 414 -181.49 10.22 -21.74
C ASN A 414 -182.67 9.65 -20.93
N ALA A 415 -182.41 9.01 -19.79
CA ALA A 415 -183.44 8.52 -18.89
C ALA A 415 -184.25 9.65 -18.24
N ALA A 416 -183.62 10.76 -17.85
CA ALA A 416 -184.29 11.94 -17.31
C ALA A 416 -185.19 12.62 -18.36
N ILE A 417 -184.74 12.70 -19.62
CA ILE A 417 -185.53 13.20 -20.76
C ILE A 417 -186.75 12.32 -21.00
N GLU A 418 -186.60 11.00 -21.04
CA GLU A 418 -187.72 10.09 -21.31
C GLU A 418 -188.69 9.99 -20.12
N ALA A 419 -188.19 10.13 -18.89
CA ALA A 419 -189.03 10.24 -17.69
C ALA A 419 -189.82 11.56 -17.66
N ALA A 420 -189.25 12.68 -18.12
CA ALA A 420 -189.99 13.94 -18.32
C ALA A 420 -191.05 13.84 -19.42
N ARG A 421 -190.79 13.01 -20.44
CA ARG A 421 -191.72 12.72 -21.55
C ARG A 421 -192.94 11.89 -21.13
N ALA A 422 -192.79 11.03 -20.12
CA ALA A 422 -193.87 10.20 -19.55
C ALA A 422 -194.82 10.95 -18.59
N GLY A 423 -194.63 12.25 -18.36
CA GLY A 423 -195.54 13.10 -17.57
C GLY A 423 -195.69 12.67 -16.11
N GLU A 424 -196.92 12.71 -15.56
CA GLU A 424 -197.20 12.40 -14.14
C GLU A 424 -196.73 11.00 -13.69
N HIS A 425 -196.69 10.00 -14.60
CA HIS A 425 -196.25 8.64 -14.29
C HIS A 425 -194.71 8.48 -14.21
N GLY A 426 -193.94 9.41 -14.77
CA GLY A 426 -192.47 9.38 -14.83
C GLY A 426 -191.76 10.12 -13.69
N LYS A 427 -192.48 10.87 -12.85
CA LYS A 427 -191.90 11.75 -11.80
C LYS A 427 -190.91 11.06 -10.87
N GLY A 428 -191.22 9.85 -10.38
CA GLY A 428 -190.31 9.09 -9.51
C GLY A 428 -189.03 8.64 -10.22
N PHE A 429 -189.13 8.26 -11.49
CA PHE A 429 -188.00 7.86 -12.32
C PHE A 429 -187.13 9.04 -12.73
N ALA A 430 -187.73 10.21 -12.99
CA ALA A 430 -187.02 11.44 -13.31
C ALA A 430 -186.10 11.88 -12.16
N VAL A 431 -186.58 11.78 -10.91
CA VAL A 431 -185.77 12.11 -9.72
C VAL A 431 -184.57 11.17 -9.59
N VAL A 432 -184.76 9.86 -9.81
CA VAL A 432 -183.64 8.89 -9.76
C VAL A 432 -182.65 9.13 -10.90
N ALA A 433 -183.12 9.39 -12.12
CA ALA A 433 -182.26 9.66 -13.26
C ALA A 433 -181.44 10.95 -13.07
N ASP A 434 -182.04 12.03 -12.54
CA ASP A 434 -181.31 13.27 -12.24
C ASP A 434 -180.31 13.09 -11.09
N GLU A 435 -180.61 12.23 -10.10
CA GLU A 435 -179.67 11.89 -9.03
C GLU A 435 -178.48 11.07 -9.56
N VAL A 436 -178.72 10.10 -10.45
CA VAL A 436 -177.64 9.35 -11.14
C VAL A 436 -176.81 10.27 -12.03
N ARG A 437 -177.44 11.25 -12.71
CA ARG A 437 -176.76 12.27 -13.51
C ARG A 437 -175.82 13.12 -12.64
N LYS A 438 -176.31 13.61 -11.49
CA LYS A 438 -175.49 14.35 -10.52
C LYS A 438 -174.35 13.50 -9.95
N LEU A 439 -174.58 12.23 -9.63
CA LEU A 439 -173.52 11.32 -9.19
C LEU A 439 -172.47 11.13 -10.29
N ALA A 440 -172.88 10.93 -11.54
CA ALA A 440 -171.96 10.77 -12.68
C ALA A 440 -171.14 12.06 -12.93
N GLU A 441 -171.76 13.23 -12.79
CA GLU A 441 -171.08 14.53 -12.86
C GLU A 441 -170.08 14.70 -11.70
N GLN A 442 -170.45 14.33 -10.47
CA GLN A 442 -169.52 14.29 -9.32
C GLN A 442 -168.37 13.30 -9.51
N VAL A 443 -168.62 12.12 -10.08
CA VAL A 443 -167.58 11.14 -10.41
C VAL A 443 -166.64 11.72 -11.47
N SER A 444 -167.14 12.39 -12.49
CA SER A 444 -166.31 13.04 -13.52
C SER A 444 -165.41 14.15 -12.96
N VAL A 445 -165.93 14.98 -12.05
CA VAL A 445 -165.13 15.97 -11.31
C VAL A 445 -164.06 15.29 -10.46
N SER A 446 -164.42 14.26 -9.69
CA SER A 446 -163.47 13.51 -8.85
C SER A 446 -162.39 12.81 -9.67
N VAL A 447 -162.74 12.27 -10.84
CA VAL A 447 -161.81 11.66 -11.80
C VAL A 447 -160.85 12.71 -12.38
N THR A 448 -161.31 13.93 -12.63
CA THR A 448 -160.47 15.04 -13.06
C THR A 448 -159.46 15.42 -11.98
N ASP A 449 -159.87 15.47 -10.72
CA ASP A 449 -158.98 15.71 -9.58
C ASP A 449 -157.95 14.57 -9.42
N ILE A 450 -158.38 13.30 -9.53
CA ILE A 450 -157.48 12.14 -9.51
C ILE A 450 -156.49 12.21 -10.69
N THR A 451 -156.94 12.60 -11.88
CA THR A 451 -156.06 12.78 -13.04
C THR A 451 -154.97 13.81 -12.75
N GLY A 452 -155.32 14.93 -12.10
CA GLY A 452 -154.36 15.94 -11.65
C GLY A 452 -153.33 15.36 -10.69
N ILE A 453 -153.77 14.61 -9.66
CA ILE A 453 -152.88 13.97 -8.68
C ILE A 453 -151.95 12.96 -9.36
N VAL A 454 -152.47 12.10 -10.25
CA VAL A 454 -151.67 11.09 -10.97
C VAL A 454 -150.64 11.75 -11.88
N THR A 455 -151.03 12.83 -12.58
CA THR A 455 -150.11 13.60 -13.42
C THR A 455 -149.00 14.24 -12.57
N SER A 456 -149.33 14.78 -11.40
CA SER A 456 -148.33 15.28 -10.44
C SER A 456 -147.41 14.17 -9.94
N ILE A 457 -147.93 12.98 -9.60
CA ILE A 457 -147.12 11.83 -9.19
C ILE A 457 -146.16 11.40 -10.30
N GLN A 458 -146.63 11.32 -11.55
CA GLN A 458 -145.78 11.00 -12.71
C GLN A 458 -144.67 12.03 -12.90
N SER A 459 -145.00 13.32 -12.82
CA SER A 459 -144.01 14.40 -12.90
C SER A 459 -142.96 14.32 -11.79
N GLU A 460 -143.38 14.12 -10.54
CA GLU A 460 -142.47 13.96 -9.40
C GLU A 460 -141.61 12.69 -9.53
N THR A 461 -142.20 11.58 -10.00
CA THR A 461 -141.48 10.32 -10.23
C THR A 461 -140.42 10.47 -11.33
N SER A 462 -140.72 11.24 -12.39
CA SER A 462 -139.75 11.60 -13.43
C SER A 462 -138.60 12.44 -12.85
N ASN A 463 -138.90 13.47 -12.06
CA ASN A 463 -137.88 14.31 -11.41
C ASN A 463 -136.98 13.51 -10.45
N VAL A 464 -137.56 12.59 -9.68
CA VAL A 464 -136.83 11.69 -8.79
C VAL A 464 -135.95 10.74 -9.59
N THR A 465 -136.44 10.22 -10.73
CA THR A 465 -135.65 9.35 -11.62
C THR A 465 -134.45 10.10 -12.20
N GLU A 466 -134.64 11.32 -12.69
CA GLU A 466 -133.54 12.16 -13.20
C GLU A 466 -132.49 12.43 -12.11
N SER A 467 -132.94 12.77 -10.88
CA SER A 467 -132.06 13.01 -9.74
C SER A 467 -131.27 11.75 -9.34
N LEU A 468 -131.90 10.58 -9.37
CA LEU A 468 -131.23 9.31 -9.07
C LEU A 468 -130.25 8.90 -10.18
N MET A 469 -130.56 9.18 -11.45
CA MET A 469 -129.62 8.94 -12.56
C MET A 469 -128.40 9.86 -12.46
N ALA A 470 -128.59 11.13 -12.10
CA ALA A 470 -127.49 12.04 -11.79
C ALA A 470 -126.66 11.53 -10.59
N GLY A 471 -127.32 11.10 -9.52
CA GLY A 471 -126.66 10.51 -8.35
C GLY A 471 -125.86 9.24 -8.68
N TYR A 472 -126.39 8.37 -9.54
CA TYR A 472 -125.69 7.18 -10.02
C TYR A 472 -124.38 7.55 -10.74
N LYS A 473 -124.42 8.57 -11.60
CA LYS A 473 -123.22 9.06 -12.31
C LYS A 473 -122.17 9.62 -11.36
N GLU A 474 -122.58 10.35 -10.31
CA GLU A 474 -121.66 10.84 -9.28
C GLU A 474 -121.01 9.69 -8.48
N VAL A 475 -121.75 8.62 -8.21
CA VAL A 475 -121.21 7.42 -7.55
C VAL A 475 -120.20 6.69 -8.45
N GLU A 476 -120.50 6.54 -9.74
CA GLU A 476 -119.59 5.96 -10.74
C GLU A 476 -118.28 6.75 -10.82
N GLN A 477 -118.37 8.08 -10.88
CA GLN A 477 -117.21 8.97 -10.90
C GLN A 477 -116.41 8.89 -9.58
N GLY A 478 -117.09 8.88 -8.43
CA GLY A 478 -116.46 8.74 -7.13
C GLY A 478 -115.75 7.39 -6.96
N SER A 479 -116.34 6.30 -7.46
CA SER A 479 -115.76 4.96 -7.47
C SER A 479 -114.46 4.92 -8.30
N SER A 480 -114.49 5.49 -9.51
CA SER A 480 -113.30 5.60 -10.37
C SER A 480 -112.18 6.42 -9.72
N GLN A 481 -112.51 7.49 -9.01
CA GLN A 481 -111.53 8.33 -8.31
C GLN A 481 -110.92 7.61 -7.10
N ILE A 482 -111.70 6.82 -6.36
CA ILE A 482 -111.20 5.97 -5.27
C ILE A 482 -110.26 4.88 -5.81
N ASP A 483 -110.61 4.24 -6.92
CA ASP A 483 -109.73 3.23 -7.55
C ASP A 483 -108.39 3.84 -7.98
N THR A 484 -108.43 5.00 -8.63
CA THR A 484 -107.22 5.75 -9.02
C THR A 484 -106.37 6.13 -7.80
N THR A 485 -107.01 6.50 -6.70
CA THR A 485 -106.33 6.81 -5.43
C THR A 485 -105.68 5.56 -4.84
N GLY A 486 -106.37 4.41 -4.87
CA GLY A 486 -105.83 3.10 -4.47
C GLY A 486 -104.59 2.70 -5.27
N GLN A 487 -104.64 2.84 -6.60
CA GLN A 487 -103.48 2.60 -7.47
C GLN A 487 -102.31 3.56 -7.17
N THR A 488 -102.60 4.78 -6.71
CA THR A 488 -101.58 5.76 -6.31
C THR A 488 -100.87 5.31 -5.03
N PHE A 489 -101.60 4.81 -4.03
CA PHE A 489 -101.00 4.21 -2.84
C PHE A 489 -100.10 3.02 -3.20
N GLU A 490 -100.52 2.14 -4.12
CA GLU A 490 -99.67 1.02 -4.57
C GLU A 490 -98.36 1.48 -5.22
N LYS A 491 -98.40 2.55 -6.03
CA LYS A 491 -97.20 3.17 -6.60
C LYS A 491 -96.29 3.74 -5.50
N ILE A 492 -96.87 4.39 -4.49
CA ILE A 492 -96.11 4.91 -3.34
C ILE A 492 -95.44 3.76 -2.56
N THR A 493 -96.17 2.67 -2.27
CA THR A 493 -95.61 1.48 -1.59
C THR A 493 -94.39 0.94 -2.34
N ASN A 494 -94.49 0.81 -3.66
CA ASN A 494 -93.37 0.36 -4.49
C ASN A 494 -92.18 1.34 -4.47
N ALA A 495 -92.43 2.65 -4.49
CA ALA A 495 -91.39 3.67 -4.40
C ALA A 495 -90.67 3.65 -3.05
N VAL A 496 -91.41 3.49 -1.95
CA VAL A 496 -90.87 3.42 -0.59
C VAL A 496 -90.06 2.14 -0.37
N ASN A 497 -90.51 0.99 -0.89
CA ASN A 497 -89.72 -0.25 -0.84
C ASN A 497 -88.38 -0.13 -1.59
N ARG A 498 -88.39 0.54 -2.76
CA ARG A 498 -87.14 0.85 -3.49
C ARG A 498 -86.24 1.78 -2.69
N MET A 499 -86.82 2.79 -2.04
CA MET A 499 -86.08 3.70 -1.14
C MET A 499 -85.40 2.93 0.00
N ALA A 500 -86.12 2.05 0.69
CA ALA A 500 -85.55 1.21 1.75
C ALA A 500 -84.40 0.31 1.25
N THR A 501 -84.53 -0.24 0.04
CA THR A 501 -83.46 -1.04 -0.58
C THR A 501 -82.23 -0.18 -0.87
N SER A 502 -82.42 1.03 -1.40
CA SER A 502 -81.32 1.97 -1.65
C SER A 502 -80.62 2.40 -0.37
N ILE A 503 -81.37 2.66 0.70
CA ILE A 503 -80.81 3.03 2.01
C ILE A 503 -79.93 1.90 2.57
N ASN A 504 -80.37 0.64 2.49
CA ASN A 504 -79.55 -0.51 2.89
C ASN A 504 -78.25 -0.62 2.05
N SER A 505 -78.32 -0.34 0.76
CA SER A 505 -77.13 -0.30 -0.10
C SER A 505 -76.15 0.78 0.32
N VAL A 506 -76.66 1.98 0.66
CA VAL A 506 -75.83 3.08 1.19
C VAL A 506 -75.17 2.69 2.51
N ALA A 507 -75.91 2.08 3.44
CA ALA A 507 -75.36 1.62 4.72
C ALA A 507 -74.21 0.60 4.55
N ASN A 508 -74.38 -0.36 3.62
CA ASN A 508 -73.31 -1.32 3.30
C ASN A 508 -72.06 -0.60 2.74
N ASN A 509 -72.24 0.33 1.80
CA ASN A 509 -71.13 1.12 1.26
C ASN A 509 -70.43 1.97 2.34
N MET A 510 -71.19 2.54 3.28
CA MET A 510 -70.62 3.28 4.40
C MET A 510 -69.78 2.38 5.31
N SER A 511 -70.22 1.14 5.55
CA SER A 511 -69.43 0.16 6.31
C SER A 511 -68.10 -0.20 5.61
N GLU A 512 -68.10 -0.36 4.29
CA GLU A 512 -66.87 -0.61 3.52
C GLU A 512 -65.92 0.60 3.53
N ILE A 513 -66.47 1.82 3.42
CA ILE A 513 -65.70 3.06 3.49
C ILE A 513 -65.10 3.24 4.90
N ALA A 514 -65.84 2.92 5.96
CA ALA A 514 -65.32 2.96 7.34
C ALA A 514 -64.12 2.02 7.51
N ALA A 515 -64.22 0.77 7.02
CA ALA A 515 -63.12 -0.18 7.06
C ALA A 515 -61.89 0.31 6.27
N SER A 516 -62.13 0.88 5.08
CA SER A 516 -61.07 1.45 4.23
C SER A 516 -60.40 2.67 4.87
N SER A 517 -61.18 3.51 5.57
CA SER A 517 -60.67 4.66 6.31
C SER A 517 -59.75 4.24 7.45
N GLN A 518 -60.10 3.17 8.19
CA GLN A 518 -59.24 2.63 9.25
C GLN A 518 -57.92 2.08 8.70
N GLN A 519 -57.97 1.38 7.56
CA GLN A 519 -56.76 0.92 6.88
C GLN A 519 -55.90 2.09 6.43
N MET A 520 -56.50 3.14 5.84
CA MET A 520 -55.78 4.33 5.41
C MET A 520 -55.12 5.06 6.59
N SER A 521 -55.82 5.18 7.73
CA SER A 521 -55.25 5.74 8.96
C SER A 521 -54.01 4.97 9.42
N SER A 522 -54.05 3.64 9.37
CA SER A 522 -52.91 2.79 9.75
C SER A 522 -51.72 2.98 8.79
N SER A 523 -51.97 3.08 7.49
CA SER A 523 -50.92 3.36 6.50
C SER A 523 -50.32 4.77 6.64
N ILE A 524 -51.11 5.76 7.06
CA ILE A 524 -50.62 7.12 7.33
C ILE A 524 -49.69 7.12 8.54
N GLU A 525 -50.03 6.40 9.62
CA GLU A 525 -49.15 6.22 10.79
C GLU A 525 -47.84 5.53 10.41
N GLU A 526 -47.89 4.52 9.55
CA GLU A 526 -46.69 3.85 9.03
C GLU A 526 -45.80 4.80 8.21
N ILE A 527 -46.39 5.65 7.36
CA ILE A 527 -45.65 6.68 6.62
C ILE A 527 -44.97 7.66 7.57
N ALA A 528 -45.66 8.09 8.63
CA ALA A 528 -45.09 8.98 9.64
C ALA A 528 -43.87 8.32 10.33
N ALA A 529 -44.00 7.06 10.76
CA ALA A 529 -42.91 6.32 11.39
C ALA A 529 -41.71 6.13 10.45
N ILE A 530 -41.94 5.77 9.18
CA ILE A 530 -40.88 5.63 8.17
C ILE A 530 -40.20 6.98 7.90
N SER A 531 -40.96 8.08 7.93
CA SER A 531 -40.40 9.42 7.72
C SER A 531 -39.47 9.82 8.87
N GLU A 532 -39.83 9.51 10.12
CA GLU A 532 -38.97 9.70 11.29
C GLU A 532 -37.71 8.83 11.25
N GLU A 533 -37.84 7.55 10.88
CA GLU A 533 -36.70 6.64 10.70
C GLU A 533 -35.76 7.13 9.59
N SER A 534 -36.33 7.62 8.49
CA SER A 534 -35.57 8.21 7.39
C SER A 534 -34.80 9.45 7.85
N ALA A 535 -35.42 10.33 8.64
CA ALA A 535 -34.74 11.49 9.21
C ALA A 535 -33.55 11.08 10.10
N ALA A 536 -33.71 10.06 10.95
CA ALA A 536 -32.61 9.54 11.76
C ALA A 536 -31.49 8.92 10.90
N GLY A 537 -31.84 8.17 9.86
CA GLY A 537 -30.88 7.62 8.88
C GLY A 537 -30.13 8.71 8.12
N VAL A 538 -30.80 9.83 7.84
CA VAL A 538 -30.21 11.01 7.23
C VAL A 538 -29.17 11.65 8.15
N GLU A 539 -29.50 11.86 9.42
CA GLU A 539 -28.57 12.42 10.41
C GLU A 539 -27.29 11.56 10.55
N GLN A 540 -27.44 10.23 10.64
CA GLN A 540 -26.31 9.31 10.77
C GLN A 540 -25.40 9.35 9.53
N THR A 541 -25.99 9.41 8.34
CA THR A 541 -25.23 9.46 7.09
C THR A 541 -24.51 10.81 6.94
N SER A 542 -25.16 11.91 7.32
CA SER A 542 -24.53 13.24 7.37
C SER A 542 -23.33 13.26 8.31
N ALA A 543 -23.46 12.69 9.51
CA ALA A 543 -22.34 12.55 10.45
C ALA A 543 -21.18 11.73 9.87
N SER A 544 -21.49 10.61 9.21
CA SER A 544 -20.49 9.75 8.55
C SER A 544 -19.81 10.46 7.37
N THR A 545 -20.56 11.28 6.63
CA THR A 545 -20.06 12.10 5.53
C THR A 545 -19.08 13.14 6.05
N GLN A 546 -19.43 13.84 7.14
CA GLN A 546 -18.56 14.79 7.82
C GLN A 546 -17.23 14.16 8.26
N GLN A 547 -17.29 12.96 8.86
CA GLN A 547 -16.09 12.22 9.28
C GLN A 547 -15.24 11.80 8.08
N THR A 548 -15.87 11.38 6.99
CA THR A 548 -15.18 10.99 5.75
C THR A 548 -14.46 12.17 5.13
N THR A 549 -15.08 13.34 5.08
CA THR A 549 -14.44 14.58 4.64
C THR A 549 -13.20 14.91 5.48
N SER A 550 -13.31 14.87 6.81
CA SER A 550 -12.16 15.11 7.71
C SER A 550 -11.03 14.09 7.50
N THR A 551 -11.38 12.82 7.26
CA THR A 551 -10.39 11.76 7.03
C THR A 551 -9.67 11.99 5.69
N MET A 552 -10.39 12.40 4.65
CA MET A 552 -9.80 12.67 3.33
C MET A 552 -8.91 13.92 3.35
N GLU A 553 -9.21 14.92 4.19
CA GLU A 553 -8.29 16.03 4.42
C GLU A 553 -6.97 15.57 5.06
N GLU A 554 -7.03 14.65 6.03
CA GLU A 554 -5.83 14.08 6.65
C GLU A 554 -5.03 13.21 5.67
N VAL A 555 -5.71 12.42 4.82
CA VAL A 555 -5.07 11.62 3.76
C VAL A 555 -4.39 12.51 2.72
N ALA A 556 -5.07 13.58 2.27
CA ALA A 556 -4.49 14.54 1.33
C ALA A 556 -3.25 15.22 1.94
N GLY A 557 -3.33 15.70 3.18
CA GLY A 557 -2.19 16.32 3.87
C GLY A 557 -1.02 15.35 4.10
N SER A 558 -1.31 14.10 4.48
CA SER A 558 -0.29 13.07 4.68
C SER A 558 0.40 12.69 3.37
N SER A 559 -0.36 12.62 2.27
CA SER A 559 0.16 12.34 0.94
C SER A 559 1.04 13.50 0.43
N GLU A 560 0.63 14.75 0.62
CA GLU A 560 1.48 15.91 0.32
C GLU A 560 2.80 15.88 1.10
N GLN A 561 2.76 15.48 2.37
CA GLN A 561 3.96 15.31 3.19
C GLN A 561 4.86 14.16 2.67
N LEU A 562 4.30 13.03 2.24
CA LEU A 562 5.06 11.94 1.62
C LEU A 562 5.73 12.38 0.31
N ALA A 563 5.01 13.10 -0.55
CA ALA A 563 5.56 13.65 -1.79
C ALA A 563 6.77 14.55 -1.50
N LYS A 564 6.65 15.43 -0.50
CA LYS A 564 7.74 16.31 -0.06
C LYS A 564 8.94 15.55 0.51
N LEU A 565 8.70 14.51 1.32
CA LEU A 565 9.78 13.67 1.87
C LEU A 565 10.51 12.89 0.76
N ALA A 566 9.76 12.37 -0.22
CA ALA A 566 10.33 11.70 -1.38
C ALA A 566 11.13 12.66 -2.28
N GLU A 567 10.65 13.89 -2.47
CA GLU A 567 11.40 14.94 -3.18
C GLU A 567 12.70 15.30 -2.45
N GLN A 568 12.65 15.43 -1.11
CA GLN A 568 13.85 15.64 -0.29
C GLN A 568 14.84 14.48 -0.40
N LEU A 569 14.34 13.23 -0.37
CA LEU A 569 15.17 12.03 -0.55
C LEU A 569 15.80 11.97 -1.94
N ASN A 570 15.05 12.30 -2.99
CA ASN A 570 15.57 12.45 -4.35
C ASN A 570 16.66 13.54 -4.41
N GLY A 571 16.44 14.66 -3.73
CA GLY A 571 17.43 15.74 -3.59
C GLY A 571 18.73 15.29 -2.93
N LEU A 572 18.67 14.45 -1.90
CA LEU A 572 19.85 13.83 -1.27
C LEU A 572 20.54 12.84 -2.21
N VAL A 573 19.77 12.02 -2.93
CA VAL A 573 20.30 11.08 -3.94
C VAL A 573 21.04 11.81 -5.05
N ARG A 574 20.54 12.97 -5.51
CA ARG A 574 21.20 13.80 -6.53
C ARG A 574 22.56 14.36 -6.12
N GLN A 575 22.92 14.31 -4.84
CA GLN A 575 24.28 14.66 -4.41
C GLN A 575 25.30 13.62 -4.90
N PHE A 576 24.87 12.38 -5.13
CA PHE A 576 25.71 11.34 -5.69
C PHE A 576 25.76 11.44 -7.22
N LYS A 577 26.96 11.38 -7.79
CA LYS A 577 27.17 11.29 -9.24
C LYS A 577 27.22 9.83 -9.63
N LEU A 578 26.34 9.40 -10.54
CA LEU A 578 26.24 8.02 -11.03
C LEU A 578 26.95 7.84 -12.37
#